data_AF-A0A9P8W1Y8-F1
#
_entry.id   AF-A0A9P8W1Y8-F1
#
_cell.length_a   1.000
_cell.length_b   1.000
_cell.length_c   1.000
_cell.angle_alpha   90.00
_cell.angle_beta   90.00
_cell.angle_gamma   90.00
#
_symmetry.space_group_name_H-M   'P 1'
#
loop_
_entity.id
_entity.type
_entity.pdbx_description
1 polymer ?
#
loop_
_entity_poly.entity_id
_entity_poly.type
_entity_poly.pdbx_seq_one_letter_code
_entity_poly.pdbx_strand_id
1 'polypeptide(L)'
;MSLQQIPLDEYVTDMLRDQKPTRVAVFLRRKSPIYSIPNNEVVATACSTLAVDPIESRAKLMTIWKWDRLTIFAFDLWYDGYDWATAHHQVDLPVLHIDYGKRYSSVKVGSQKFRDEVNRFVAKQHECHGWDATPPYFQDQTGPKVPTYMNPRCMTYEKEDGTIERMVKTPPPGSSNANPSAT
;
A
#
# COMPACT_ATOMS: atom_id res chain seq x y z
N MET A 1 -11.54 -24.19 2.40
CA MET A 1 -10.87 -24.39 3.71
C MET A 1 -11.05 -23.10 4.49
N SER A 2 -11.64 -23.13 5.68
CA SER A 2 -11.79 -21.92 6.50
C SER A 2 -10.46 -21.60 7.19
N LEU A 3 -10.10 -20.32 7.25
CA LEU A 3 -9.09 -19.88 8.20
C LEU A 3 -9.60 -20.19 9.62
N GLN A 4 -8.74 -20.73 10.49
CA GLN A 4 -9.04 -20.69 11.93
C GLN A 4 -9.17 -19.22 12.33
N GLN A 5 -10.15 -18.92 13.20
CA GLN A 5 -10.34 -17.58 13.72
C GLN A 5 -9.05 -17.12 14.41
N ILE A 6 -8.47 -16.03 13.91
CA ILE A 6 -7.22 -15.50 14.43
C ILE A 6 -7.58 -14.61 15.62
N PRO A 7 -7.11 -14.91 16.84
CA PRO A 7 -7.39 -14.07 17.99
C PRO A 7 -6.74 -12.70 17.78
N LEU A 8 -7.50 -11.64 17.98
CA LEU A 8 -7.00 -10.27 17.96
C LEU A 8 -6.58 -9.88 19.38
N ASP A 9 -5.41 -9.25 19.46
CA ASP A 9 -4.91 -8.66 20.69
C ASP A 9 -5.70 -7.39 21.05
N GLU A 10 -5.68 -6.99 22.33
CA GLU A 10 -6.38 -5.80 22.83
C GLU A 10 -5.97 -4.52 22.09
N TYR A 11 -4.67 -4.31 21.85
CA TYR A 11 -4.17 -3.15 21.13
C TYR A 11 -4.66 -3.10 19.68
N VAL A 12 -4.78 -4.26 19.03
CA VAL A 12 -5.36 -4.35 17.68
C VAL A 12 -6.84 -3.98 17.73
N THR A 13 -7.57 -4.52 18.69
CA THR A 13 -9.01 -4.28 18.85
C THR A 13 -9.31 -2.82 19.14
N ASP A 14 -8.54 -2.18 20.02
CA ASP A 14 -8.68 -0.76 20.34
C ASP A 14 -8.41 0.12 19.12
N MET A 15 -7.35 -0.19 18.37
CA MET A 15 -7.01 0.58 17.17
C MET A 15 -8.09 0.48 16.08
N LEU A 16 -8.75 -0.68 15.95
CA LEU A 16 -9.85 -0.87 15.02
C LEU A 16 -11.14 -0.17 15.48
N ARG A 17 -11.40 -0.14 16.79
CA ARG A 17 -12.57 0.54 17.38
C ARG A 17 -12.54 2.05 17.16
N ASP A 18 -11.34 2.64 17.16
CA ASP A 18 -11.15 4.07 16.91
C ASP A 18 -11.53 4.51 15.49
N GLN A 19 -11.59 3.58 14.52
CA GLN A 19 -11.92 3.83 13.12
C GLN A 19 -11.12 5.00 12.49
N LYS A 20 -9.87 5.16 12.93
CA LYS A 20 -8.94 6.17 12.42
C LYS A 20 -8.23 5.66 11.17
N PRO A 21 -7.77 6.57 10.28
CA PRO A 21 -6.93 6.21 9.14
C PRO A 21 -5.84 5.20 9.52
N THR A 22 -5.90 4.00 8.93
CA THR A 22 -5.03 2.88 9.27
C THR A 22 -4.61 2.16 8.00
N ARG A 23 -3.34 1.82 7.89
CA ARG A 23 -2.85 0.97 6.81
C ARG A 23 -2.73 -0.47 7.28
N VAL A 24 -3.10 -1.42 6.43
CA VAL A 24 -2.96 -2.85 6.70
C VAL A 24 -1.98 -3.44 5.71
N ALA A 25 -0.90 -4.03 6.23
CA ALA A 25 0.07 -4.80 5.47
C ALA A 25 -0.22 -6.30 5.64
N VAL A 26 -0.54 -6.97 4.52
CA VAL A 26 -0.84 -8.40 4.50
C VAL A 26 0.31 -9.16 3.87
N PHE A 27 0.90 -10.07 4.62
CA PHE A 27 1.95 -10.97 4.19
C PHE A 27 1.32 -12.33 3.86
N LEU A 28 1.04 -12.57 2.59
CA LEU A 28 0.43 -13.80 2.10
C LEU A 28 1.51 -14.77 1.61
N ARG A 29 1.87 -15.76 2.44
CA ARG A 29 2.92 -16.73 2.10
C ARG A 29 2.41 -17.76 1.10
N ARG A 30 3.27 -18.22 0.19
CA ARG A 30 2.95 -19.24 -0.84
C ARG A 30 2.37 -20.55 -0.29
N LYS A 31 2.73 -20.89 0.94
CA LYS A 31 2.25 -22.11 1.62
C LYS A 31 0.96 -21.89 2.44
N SER A 32 0.43 -20.67 2.46
CA SER A 32 -0.83 -20.37 3.14
C SER A 32 -1.99 -21.11 2.47
N PRO A 33 -2.96 -21.64 3.24
CA PRO A 33 -4.17 -22.26 2.67
C PRO A 33 -4.98 -21.33 1.76
N ILE A 34 -4.83 -20.02 1.93
CA ILE A 34 -5.54 -19.00 1.14
C ILE A 34 -4.68 -18.39 0.03
N TYR A 35 -3.49 -18.92 -0.27
CA TYR A 35 -2.58 -18.32 -1.27
C TYR A 35 -3.18 -18.24 -2.67
N SER A 36 -4.09 -19.15 -3.02
CA SER A 36 -4.68 -19.24 -4.36
C SER A 36 -5.87 -18.30 -4.59
N ILE A 37 -6.30 -17.52 -3.58
CA ILE A 37 -7.45 -16.63 -3.76
C ILE A 37 -7.06 -15.40 -4.61
N PRO A 38 -7.99 -14.83 -5.39
CA PRO A 38 -7.79 -13.59 -6.11
C PRO A 38 -7.36 -12.41 -5.22
N ASN A 39 -6.59 -11.48 -5.76
CA ASN A 39 -6.05 -10.32 -5.02
C ASN A 39 -7.12 -9.47 -4.33
N ASN A 40 -8.29 -9.28 -4.96
CA ASN A 40 -9.43 -8.57 -4.38
C ASN A 40 -10.06 -9.34 -3.22
N GLU A 41 -10.06 -10.68 -3.26
CA GLU A 41 -10.53 -11.52 -2.16
C GLU A 41 -9.56 -11.52 -0.97
N VAL A 42 -8.27 -11.23 -1.18
CA VAL A 42 -7.30 -11.06 -0.08
C VAL A 42 -7.68 -9.90 0.83
N VAL A 43 -8.12 -8.77 0.26
CA VAL A 43 -8.55 -7.60 1.06
C VAL A 43 -9.81 -7.92 1.86
N ALA A 44 -10.81 -8.56 1.23
CA ALA A 44 -12.02 -8.98 1.93
C ALA A 44 -11.71 -9.99 3.06
N THR A 45 -10.79 -10.93 2.80
CA THR A 45 -10.33 -11.91 3.79
C THR A 45 -9.60 -11.25 4.96
N ALA A 46 -8.76 -10.25 4.68
CA ALA A 46 -8.08 -9.44 5.68
C ALA A 46 -9.07 -8.62 6.51
N CYS A 47 -10.05 -7.97 5.89
CA CYS A 47 -11.09 -7.23 6.59
C CYS A 47 -11.93 -8.15 7.49
N SER A 48 -12.31 -9.33 6.98
CA SER A 48 -13.00 -10.36 7.77
C SER A 48 -12.16 -10.84 8.97
N THR A 49 -10.85 -11.02 8.77
CA THR A 49 -9.91 -11.35 9.86
C THR A 49 -9.87 -10.28 10.94
N LEU A 50 -9.99 -9.01 10.56
CA LEU A 50 -10.02 -7.86 11.46
C LEU A 50 -11.42 -7.58 12.03
N ALA A 51 -12.45 -8.36 11.65
CA ALA A 51 -13.85 -8.08 11.97
C ALA A 51 -14.30 -6.67 11.54
N VAL A 52 -13.82 -6.21 10.38
CA VAL A 52 -14.17 -4.92 9.77
C VAL A 52 -14.92 -5.15 8.47
N ASP A 53 -15.96 -4.35 8.23
CA ASP A 53 -16.65 -4.32 6.94
C ASP A 53 -15.83 -3.52 5.90
N PRO A 54 -15.48 -4.09 4.73
CA PRO A 54 -14.64 -3.43 3.74
C PRO A 54 -15.32 -2.22 3.07
N ILE A 55 -16.65 -2.17 3.03
CA ILE A 55 -17.41 -1.06 2.43
C ILE A 55 -17.48 0.09 3.42
N GLU A 56 -17.89 -0.16 4.67
CA GLU A 56 -17.99 0.88 5.71
C GLU A 56 -16.62 1.50 6.01
N SER A 57 -15.57 0.67 6.04
CA SER A 57 -14.19 1.12 6.24
C SER A 57 -13.54 1.72 5.00
N ARG A 58 -14.23 1.71 3.85
CA ARG A 58 -13.71 2.22 2.57
C ARG A 58 -12.35 1.61 2.22
N ALA A 59 -12.23 0.30 2.44
CA ALA A 59 -10.98 -0.44 2.26
C ALA A 59 -10.45 -0.26 0.83
N LYS A 60 -9.26 0.34 0.68
CA LYS A 60 -8.67 0.67 -0.61
C LYS A 60 -7.34 -0.02 -0.80
N LEU A 61 -7.28 -0.97 -1.74
CA LEU A 61 -6.04 -1.66 -2.08
C LEU A 61 -5.07 -0.69 -2.74
N MET A 62 -3.88 -0.53 -2.14
CA MET A 62 -2.88 0.44 -2.55
C MET A 62 -1.77 -0.20 -3.36
N THR A 63 -1.16 -1.27 -2.85
CA THR A 63 -0.01 -1.92 -3.49
C THR A 63 -0.08 -3.42 -3.39
N ILE A 64 0.46 -4.10 -4.40
CA ILE A 64 0.66 -5.54 -4.42
C ILE A 64 2.12 -5.78 -4.80
N TRP A 65 2.88 -6.42 -3.91
CA TRP A 65 4.28 -6.73 -4.12
C TRP A 65 4.52 -8.23 -4.05
N LYS A 66 4.74 -8.83 -5.21
CA LYS A 66 4.81 -10.28 -5.37
C LYS A 66 6.26 -10.76 -5.43
N TRP A 67 6.59 -11.74 -4.60
CA TRP A 67 7.84 -12.49 -4.57
C TRP A 67 7.56 -13.98 -4.73
N ASP A 68 8.60 -14.80 -4.99
CA ASP A 68 8.44 -16.24 -5.26
C ASP A 68 7.72 -17.01 -4.12
N ARG A 69 7.89 -16.56 -2.87
CA ARG A 69 7.37 -17.24 -1.67
C ARG A 69 6.38 -16.41 -0.85
N LEU A 70 6.14 -15.16 -1.26
CA LEU A 70 5.41 -14.17 -0.46
C LEU A 70 4.79 -13.12 -1.38
N THR A 71 3.51 -12.84 -1.21
CA THR A 71 2.88 -11.65 -1.78
C THR A 71 2.51 -10.71 -0.65
N ILE A 72 2.97 -9.47 -0.74
CA ILE A 72 2.67 -8.42 0.25
C ILE A 72 1.62 -7.50 -0.34
N PHE A 73 0.52 -7.30 0.38
CA PHE A 73 -0.50 -6.33 0.04
C PHE A 73 -0.42 -5.18 1.03
N ALA A 74 -0.69 -3.96 0.58
CA ALA A 74 -0.98 -2.84 1.46
C ALA A 74 -2.31 -2.23 1.05
N PHE A 75 -3.22 -2.04 2.01
CA PHE A 75 -4.47 -1.35 1.79
C PHE A 75 -4.78 -0.41 2.95
N ASP A 76 -5.54 0.64 2.67
CA ASP A 76 -5.91 1.64 3.68
C ASP A 76 -7.35 1.42 4.14
N LEU A 77 -7.60 1.66 5.42
CA LEU A 77 -8.89 1.69 6.09
C LEU A 77 -9.15 3.11 6.60
N TRP A 78 -10.38 3.59 6.45
CA TRP A 78 -10.86 4.89 6.94
C TRP A 78 -9.97 6.08 6.52
N TYR A 79 -9.29 5.99 5.37
CA TYR A 79 -8.37 7.02 4.90
C TYR A 79 -8.86 7.70 3.62
N ASP A 80 -9.57 8.81 3.78
CA ASP A 80 -10.03 9.64 2.66
C ASP A 80 -9.00 10.71 2.24
N GLY A 81 -7.93 10.89 3.03
CA GLY A 81 -6.89 11.90 2.80
C GLY A 81 -5.89 11.54 1.69
N TYR A 82 -6.16 10.53 0.86
CA TYR A 82 -5.26 10.15 -0.22
C TYR A 82 -5.34 11.14 -1.38
N ASP A 83 -4.37 12.04 -1.46
CA ASP A 83 -4.23 13.01 -2.56
C ASP A 83 -3.22 12.54 -3.62
N TRP A 84 -3.68 12.40 -4.86
CA TRP A 84 -2.85 11.98 -6.01
C TRP A 84 -1.67 12.89 -6.30
N ALA A 85 -1.77 14.18 -6.00
CA ALA A 85 -0.68 15.12 -6.25
C ALA A 85 0.48 14.87 -5.26
N THR A 86 0.15 14.62 -4.00
CA THR A 86 1.12 14.55 -2.89
C THR A 86 1.42 13.14 -2.38
N ALA A 87 0.71 12.11 -2.84
CA ALA A 87 0.88 10.72 -2.34
C ALA A 87 2.24 10.06 -2.61
N HIS A 88 3.16 10.73 -3.30
CA HIS A 88 4.57 10.31 -3.39
C HIS A 88 5.37 10.70 -2.14
N HIS A 89 4.80 11.54 -1.27
CA HIS A 89 5.32 11.82 0.05
C HIS A 89 4.82 10.77 1.05
N GLN A 90 5.70 10.39 1.97
CA GLN A 90 5.36 9.45 3.02
C GLN A 90 4.31 10.05 3.96
N VAL A 91 3.25 9.29 4.23
CA VAL A 91 2.28 9.56 5.29
C VAL A 91 2.63 8.76 6.53
N ASP A 92 2.25 9.24 7.72
CA ASP A 92 2.50 8.53 8.98
C ASP A 92 1.24 7.82 9.50
N LEU A 93 0.74 6.85 8.72
CA LEU A 93 -0.41 6.05 9.13
C LEU A 93 0.01 4.94 10.10
N PRO A 94 -0.75 4.65 11.18
CA PRO A 94 -0.59 3.41 11.93
C PRO A 94 -0.73 2.20 10.99
N VAL A 95 0.05 1.15 11.25
CA VAL A 95 0.09 -0.04 10.41
C VAL A 95 -0.29 -1.29 11.20
N LEU A 96 -1.29 -2.03 10.73
CA LEU A 96 -1.53 -3.42 11.12
C LEU A 96 -0.74 -4.36 10.23
N HIS A 97 -0.15 -5.39 10.82
CA HIS A 97 0.49 -6.48 10.10
C HIS A 97 -0.33 -7.75 10.26
N ILE A 98 -0.76 -8.32 9.12
CA ILE A 98 -1.39 -9.64 9.04
C ILE A 98 -0.42 -10.58 8.32
N ASP A 99 0.05 -11.64 8.98
CA ASP A 99 0.85 -12.68 8.34
C ASP A 99 -0.01 -13.94 8.19
N TYR A 100 -0.26 -14.34 6.94
CA TYR A 100 -0.92 -15.60 6.61
C TYR A 100 0.13 -16.66 6.29
N GLY A 101 0.42 -17.51 7.28
CA GLY A 101 1.39 -18.59 7.17
C GLY A 101 0.78 -19.95 6.81
N LYS A 102 1.65 -20.97 6.72
CA LYS A 102 1.23 -22.35 6.38
C LYS A 102 0.31 -22.97 7.43
N ARG A 103 0.67 -22.79 8.71
CA ARG A 103 0.01 -23.43 9.86
C ARG A 103 -0.63 -22.41 10.80
N TYR A 104 0.02 -21.26 10.95
CA TYR A 104 -0.40 -20.20 11.84
C TYR A 104 -0.49 -18.91 11.04
N SER A 105 -1.47 -18.11 11.41
CA SER A 105 -1.61 -16.74 10.95
C SER A 105 -1.66 -15.83 12.17
N SER A 106 -1.23 -14.58 12.02
CA SER A 106 -1.18 -13.63 13.14
C SER A 106 -1.53 -12.23 12.70
N VAL A 107 -2.15 -11.48 13.61
CA VAL A 107 -2.40 -10.04 13.47
C VAL A 107 -1.64 -9.32 14.58
N LYS A 108 -0.93 -8.24 14.25
CA LYS A 108 -0.19 -7.42 15.22
C LYS A 108 -0.20 -5.95 14.81
N VAL A 109 -0.08 -5.07 15.79
CA VAL A 109 0.30 -3.67 15.54
C VAL A 109 1.77 -3.65 15.08
N GLY A 110 2.02 -2.94 13.98
CA GLY A 110 3.37 -2.75 13.44
C GLY A 110 4.24 -1.93 14.38
N SER A 111 5.50 -2.31 14.52
CA SER A 111 6.50 -1.48 15.20
C SER A 111 6.73 -0.19 14.40
N GLN A 112 7.30 0.85 15.04
CA GLN A 112 7.62 2.11 14.36
C GLN A 112 8.43 1.88 13.07
N LYS A 113 9.49 1.08 13.15
CA LYS A 113 10.32 0.74 11.98
C LYS A 113 9.50 0.11 10.85
N PHE A 114 8.63 -0.84 11.19
CA PHE A 114 7.78 -1.50 10.19
C PHE A 114 6.76 -0.53 9.59
N ARG A 115 6.18 0.34 10.41
CA ARG A 115 5.28 1.42 9.99
C ARG A 115 5.95 2.32 8.95
N ASP A 116 7.16 2.79 9.26
CA ASP A 116 7.95 3.64 8.36
C ASP A 116 8.26 2.92 7.05
N GLU A 117 8.64 1.64 7.11
CA GLU A 117 8.94 0.83 5.92
C GLU A 117 7.72 0.67 5.01
N VAL A 118 6.56 0.31 5.56
CA VAL A 118 5.32 0.12 4.78
C VAL A 118 4.85 1.45 4.19
N ASN A 119 4.83 2.53 4.98
CA ASN A 119 4.38 3.83 4.50
C ASN A 119 5.29 4.40 3.41
N ARG A 120 6.61 4.30 3.60
CA ARG A 120 7.59 4.68 2.57
C ARG A 120 7.45 3.82 1.32
N PHE A 121 7.16 2.53 1.46
CA PHE A 121 6.97 1.64 0.31
C PHE A 121 5.77 2.06 -0.55
N VAL A 122 4.61 2.36 0.06
CA VAL A 122 3.43 2.80 -0.69
C VAL A 122 3.69 4.12 -1.42
N ALA A 123 4.33 5.09 -0.75
CA ALA A 123 4.73 6.35 -1.36
C ALA A 123 5.71 6.14 -2.53
N LYS A 124 6.67 5.21 -2.36
CA LYS A 124 7.61 4.85 -3.43
C LYS A 124 6.93 4.19 -4.62
N GLN A 125 5.95 3.32 -4.40
CA GLN A 125 5.19 2.73 -5.49
C GLN A 125 4.45 3.80 -6.30
N HIS A 126 3.83 4.76 -5.61
CA HIS A 126 3.18 5.89 -6.25
C HIS A 126 4.17 6.75 -7.07
N GLU A 127 5.34 7.04 -6.52
CA GLU A 127 6.42 7.72 -7.23
C GLU A 127 6.87 6.96 -8.49
N CYS A 128 7.07 5.65 -8.38
CA CYS A 128 7.57 4.80 -9.46
C CYS A 128 6.57 4.64 -10.61
N HIS A 129 5.26 4.54 -10.32
CA HIS A 129 4.26 4.31 -11.37
C HIS A 129 3.86 5.58 -12.14
N GLY A 130 4.17 6.76 -11.61
CA GLY A 130 4.02 8.02 -12.35
C GLY A 130 2.79 8.84 -11.99
N TRP A 131 2.55 9.90 -12.77
CA TRP A 131 1.50 10.89 -12.50
C TRP A 131 0.09 10.35 -12.71
N ASP A 132 -0.12 9.55 -13.76
CA ASP A 132 -1.44 9.08 -14.18
C ASP A 132 -1.82 7.72 -13.58
N ALA A 133 -0.92 7.10 -12.82
CA ALA A 133 -1.14 5.76 -12.30
C ALA A 133 -1.99 5.77 -11.02
N THR A 134 -3.04 4.98 -11.02
CA THR A 134 -3.88 4.71 -9.85
C THR A 134 -3.56 3.33 -9.26
N PRO A 135 -3.67 3.14 -7.94
CA PRO A 135 -3.58 1.87 -7.29
C PRO A 135 -4.71 0.93 -7.77
N PRO A 136 -4.52 -0.39 -7.63
CA PRO A 136 -3.38 -1.02 -6.97
C PRO A 136 -2.09 -0.95 -7.79
N TYR A 137 -1.01 -0.48 -7.17
CA TYR A 137 0.33 -0.48 -7.75
C TYR A 137 0.92 -1.87 -7.66
N PHE A 138 1.17 -2.49 -8.81
CA PHE A 138 1.59 -3.89 -8.89
C PHE A 138 3.08 -4.00 -9.23
N GLN A 139 3.83 -4.73 -8.41
CA GLN A 139 5.23 -5.03 -8.63
C GLN A 139 5.48 -6.53 -8.49
N ASP A 140 5.97 -7.17 -9.56
CA ASP A 140 6.30 -8.61 -9.58
C ASP A 140 7.81 -8.85 -9.62
N GLN A 141 8.35 -9.39 -8.53
CA GLN A 141 9.77 -9.76 -8.37
C GLN A 141 10.05 -11.24 -8.68
N THR A 142 9.10 -11.96 -9.28
CA THR A 142 9.29 -13.39 -9.63
C THR A 142 9.94 -13.62 -10.98
N GLY A 143 9.97 -12.59 -11.84
CA GLY A 143 10.59 -12.66 -13.16
C GLY A 143 12.12 -12.65 -13.11
N PRO A 144 12.80 -13.04 -14.20
CA PRO A 144 14.26 -13.00 -14.31
C PRO A 144 14.82 -11.57 -14.44
N LYS A 145 13.95 -10.59 -14.72
CA LYS A 145 14.32 -9.18 -14.86
C LYS A 145 13.77 -8.39 -13.67
N VAL A 146 14.58 -7.45 -13.18
CA VAL A 146 14.15 -6.48 -12.17
C VAL A 146 12.99 -5.65 -12.74
N PRO A 147 11.93 -5.35 -11.95
CA PRO A 147 10.87 -4.46 -12.38
C PRO A 147 11.40 -3.11 -12.84
N THR A 148 11.03 -2.71 -14.06
CA THR A 148 11.36 -1.42 -14.63
C THR A 148 10.10 -0.56 -14.74
N TYR A 149 10.20 0.69 -14.32
CA TYR A 149 9.10 1.65 -14.38
C TYR A 149 9.34 2.63 -15.53
N MET A 150 8.40 2.71 -16.47
CA MET A 150 8.58 3.48 -17.70
C MET A 150 8.37 5.00 -17.51
N ASN A 151 7.71 5.43 -16.43
CA ASN A 151 7.33 6.82 -16.23
C ASN A 151 7.34 7.24 -14.74
N PRO A 152 8.45 7.07 -13.99
CA PRO A 152 8.49 7.49 -12.60
C PRO A 152 8.45 9.02 -12.45
N ARG A 153 7.80 9.51 -11.38
CA ARG A 153 7.65 10.95 -11.10
C ARG A 153 8.97 11.67 -10.81
N CYS A 154 10.04 10.92 -10.55
CA CYS A 154 11.38 11.46 -10.31
C CYS A 154 12.24 11.51 -11.58
N MET A 155 11.69 11.22 -12.77
CA MET A 155 12.46 11.37 -14.01
C MET A 155 12.92 12.82 -14.16
N THR A 156 14.22 12.97 -14.37
CA THR A 156 14.84 14.22 -14.75
C THR A 156 15.45 14.07 -16.13
N TYR A 157 15.46 15.13 -16.92
CA TYR A 157 16.20 15.21 -18.17
C TYR A 157 17.26 16.30 -18.07
N GLU A 158 18.37 16.07 -18.74
CA GLU A 158 19.39 17.09 -18.94
C GLU A 158 19.01 17.90 -20.19
N LYS A 159 18.97 19.21 -20.05
CA LYS A 159 18.80 20.14 -21.16
C LYS A 159 20.09 20.27 -21.97
N GLU A 160 19.98 20.84 -23.16
CA GLU A 160 21.13 21.16 -24.01
C GLU A 160 22.15 22.10 -23.33
N ASP A 161 21.72 22.87 -22.32
CA ASP A 161 22.58 23.75 -21.51
C ASP A 161 23.23 23.06 -20.30
N GLY A 162 23.05 21.74 -20.15
CA GLY A 162 23.57 20.94 -19.03
C GLY A 162 22.77 21.05 -17.74
N THR A 163 21.64 21.77 -17.71
CA THR A 163 20.78 21.83 -16.53
C THR A 163 19.89 20.60 -16.41
N ILE A 164 19.73 20.09 -15.18
CA ILE A 164 18.86 18.95 -14.88
C ILE A 164 17.48 19.48 -14.48
N GLU A 165 16.45 19.16 -15.26
CA GLU A 165 15.07 19.49 -14.92
C GLU A 165 14.23 18.25 -14.65
N ARG A 166 13.30 18.38 -13.70
CA ARG A 166 12.32 17.34 -13.40
C ARG A 166 11.24 17.33 -14.48
N MET A 167 10.89 16.15 -14.97
CA MET A 167 9.79 15.99 -15.92
C MET A 167 8.46 16.29 -15.22
N VAL A 168 7.84 17.42 -15.56
CA VAL A 168 6.53 17.81 -15.04
C VAL A 168 5.47 17.36 -16.04
N LYS A 169 4.55 16.47 -15.62
CA LYS A 169 3.29 16.22 -16.34
C LYS A 169 2.17 16.92 -15.59
N THR A 170 1.25 17.55 -16.32
CA THR A 170 0.05 18.19 -15.75
C THR A 170 -0.72 17.14 -14.95
N PRO A 171 -1.03 17.38 -13.67
CA PRO A 171 -1.76 16.40 -12.87
C PRO A 171 -3.19 16.21 -13.41
N PRO A 172 -3.79 15.01 -13.26
CA PRO A 172 -5.11 14.72 -13.80
C PRO A 172 -6.20 15.63 -13.21
N PRO A 173 -7.35 15.79 -13.91
CA PRO A 173 -8.49 16.58 -13.44
C PRO A 173 -8.96 16.09 -12.06
N GLY A 174 -9.10 17.01 -11.10
CA GLY A 174 -9.46 16.70 -9.71
C GLY A 174 -8.30 16.77 -8.71
N SER A 175 -7.07 17.05 -9.17
CA SER A 175 -5.98 17.47 -8.30
C SER A 175 -6.19 18.92 -7.82
N SER A 176 -6.25 19.14 -6.52
CA SER A 176 -6.26 20.49 -5.97
C SER A 176 -4.85 21.08 -6.06
N ASN A 177 -4.55 21.74 -7.17
CA ASN A 177 -3.37 22.58 -7.26
C ASN A 177 -3.54 23.78 -6.33
N ALA A 178 -2.90 23.72 -5.16
CA ALA A 178 -2.60 24.89 -4.35
C ALA A 178 -1.09 24.95 -4.12
N ASN A 179 -0.33 25.31 -5.17
CA ASN A 179 0.94 25.97 -4.96
C ASN A 179 0.68 27.47 -5.00
N PRO A 180 0.64 28.19 -3.87
CA PRO A 180 0.96 29.60 -3.89
C PRO A 180 2.46 29.71 -4.17
N SER A 181 2.80 30.42 -5.24
CA SER A 181 4.16 30.83 -5.56
C SER A 181 4.82 31.43 -4.31
N ALA A 182 5.91 30.82 -3.84
CA ALA A 182 6.77 31.45 -2.85
C ALA A 182 7.75 32.37 -3.59
N THR A 183 7.59 33.66 -3.30
CA THR A 183 8.48 34.79 -3.61
C THR A 183 9.89 34.59 -3.08
#